data_AF-A0A6H2A647-F1
#
_entry.id   AF-A0A6H2A647-F1
#
_cell.length_a   1.000
_cell.length_b   1.000
_cell.length_c   1.000
_cell.angle_alpha   90.00
_cell.angle_beta   90.00
_cell.angle_gamma   90.00
#
_symmetry.space_group_name_H-M   'P 1'
#
loop_
_entity.id
_entity.type
_entity.pdbx_description
1 polymer ?
#
loop_
_entity_poly.entity_id
_entity_poly.type
_entity_poly.pdbx_seq_one_letter_code
_entity_poly.pdbx_strand_id
1 'polypeptide(L)' 'MKNITSILKELTEKYLSKETLAGKMGVSTRTIDRWQKSLSKPSYAERKLLNQIYNGYKNVSKQKET' A
#
# COMPACT_ATOMS: atom_id res chain seq x y z
N MET A 1 5.27 4.49 13.71
CA MET A 1 5.13 3.86 12.37
C MET A 1 3.69 3.36 12.22
N LYS A 2 2.98 3.73 11.14
CA LYS A 2 1.62 3.20 10.88
C LYS A 2 1.68 1.69 10.62
N ASN A 3 0.62 0.97 10.99
CA ASN A 3 0.51 -0.46 10.74
C ASN A 3 0.35 -0.73 9.23
N ILE A 4 1.03 -1.76 8.72
CA ILE A 4 1.00 -2.15 7.30
C ILE A 4 -0.41 -2.43 6.81
N THR A 5 -1.24 -3.07 7.64
CA THR A 5 -2.64 -3.34 7.31
C THR A 5 -3.42 -2.06 7.09
N SER A 6 -3.17 -1.04 7.93
CA SER A 6 -3.79 0.28 7.80
C SER A 6 -3.33 1.01 6.54
N ILE A 7 -2.03 0.93 6.20
CA ILE A 7 -1.50 1.53 4.97
C ILE A 7 -2.12 0.88 3.73
N LEU A 8 -2.16 -0.46 3.70
CA LEU A 8 -2.76 -1.21 2.60
C LEU A 8 -4.24 -0.88 2.44
N LYS A 9 -4.98 -0.82 3.54
CA LYS A 9 -6.41 -0.47 3.54
C LYS A 9 -6.62 0.94 2.99
N GLU A 10 -5.88 1.92 3.50
CA GLU A 10 -5.98 3.32 3.06
C GLU A 10 -5.62 3.47 1.58
N LEU A 11 -4.58 2.78 1.09
CA LEU A 11 -4.22 2.73 -0.33
C LEU A 11 -5.35 2.17 -1.19
N THR A 12 -5.92 1.03 -0.80
CA THR A 12 -6.95 0.35 -1.59
C THR A 12 -8.30 1.05 -1.58
N GLU A 13 -8.61 1.81 -0.53
CA GLU A 13 -9.90 2.50 -0.39
C GLU A 13 -9.88 3.91 -0.98
N LYS A 14 -8.74 4.61 -0.94
CA LYS A 14 -8.67 6.05 -1.26
C LYS A 14 -7.87 6.41 -2.49
N TYR A 15 -6.90 5.58 -2.88
CA TYR A 15 -5.87 6.02 -3.84
C TYR A 15 -5.77 5.14 -5.08
N LEU A 16 -5.82 3.82 -4.95
CA LEU A 16 -5.70 2.90 -6.09
C LEU A 16 -6.37 1.56 -5.85
N SER A 17 -6.67 0.83 -6.93
CA SER A 17 -7.22 -0.53 -6.83
C SER A 17 -6.20 -1.53 -6.29
N LYS A 18 -6.69 -2.65 -5.75
CA LYS A 18 -5.85 -3.77 -5.26
C LYS A 18 -4.94 -4.32 -6.37
N GLU A 19 -5.43 -4.38 -7.61
CA GLU A 19 -4.67 -4.84 -8.78
C GLU A 19 -3.53 -3.89 -9.14
N THR A 20 -3.80 -2.58 -9.17
CA THR A 20 -2.75 -1.58 -9.41
C THR A 20 -1.70 -1.60 -8.31
N LEU A 21 -2.11 -1.79 -7.05
CA LEU A 21 -1.17 -1.87 -5.92
C LEU A 21 -0.28 -3.11 -6.04
N ALA A 22 -0.87 -4.25 -6.34
CA ALA A 22 -0.17 -5.50 -6.57
C ALA A 22 0.86 -5.37 -7.71
N GLY A 23 0.44 -4.78 -8.84
CA GLY A 23 1.33 -4.51 -9.97
C GLY A 23 2.50 -3.59 -9.62
N LYS A 24 2.26 -2.49 -8.89
CA LYS A 24 3.31 -1.59 -8.41
C LYS A 24 4.27 -2.24 -7.40
N MET A 25 3.76 -3.17 -6.61
CA MET A 25 4.53 -3.91 -5.62
C MET A 25 5.29 -5.11 -6.22
N GLY A 26 5.00 -5.50 -7.47
CA GLY A 26 5.56 -6.70 -8.10
C GLY A 26 5.10 -8.00 -7.44
N VAL A 27 3.92 -8.00 -6.80
CA VAL A 27 3.36 -9.17 -6.10
C VAL A 27 1.97 -9.49 -6.62
N SER A 28 1.46 -10.67 -6.28
CA SER A 28 0.07 -11.03 -6.60
C SER A 28 -0.94 -10.26 -5.73
N THR A 29 -2.16 -10.05 -6.23
CA THR A 29 -3.28 -9.51 -5.45
C THR A 29 -3.59 -10.38 -4.23
N ARG A 30 -3.38 -11.69 -4.33
CA ARG A 30 -3.50 -12.64 -3.20
C ARG A 30 -2.47 -12.38 -2.11
N THR A 31 -1.25 -11.99 -2.47
CA THR A 31 -0.21 -11.60 -1.50
C THR A 31 -0.65 -10.36 -0.72
N ILE A 32 -1.18 -9.35 -1.41
CA ILE A 32 -1.74 -8.15 -0.76
C ILE A 32 -2.88 -8.52 0.19
N ASP A 33 -3.79 -9.41 -0.23
CA ASP A 33 -4.91 -9.86 0.60
C ASP A 33 -4.45 -10.58 1.89
N ARG A 34 -3.42 -11.44 1.77
CA ARG A 34 -2.82 -12.11 2.93
C ARG A 34 -2.17 -11.13 3.88
N TRP A 35 -1.53 -10.07 3.38
CA TRP A 35 -0.97 -9.01 4.22
C TRP A 35 -2.06 -8.20 4.93
N GLN A 36 -3.16 -7.88 4.24
CA GLN A 36 -4.31 -7.19 4.85
C GLN A 36 -4.93 -8.02 5.98
N LYS A 37 -5.05 -9.35 5.78
CA LYS A 37 -5.57 -10.30 6.78
C LYS A 37 -4.55 -10.71 7.83
N SER A 38 -3.33 -10.16 7.81
CA SER A 38 -2.22 -10.54 8.70
C SER A 38 -1.83 -12.03 8.65
N LEU A 39 -2.23 -12.76 7.58
CA LEU A 39 -1.91 -14.18 7.35
C LEU A 39 -0.46 -14.38 6.88
N SER A 40 0.21 -13.30 6.51
CA SER A 40 1.65 -13.26 6.22
C SER A 40 2.13 -11.82 6.39
N LYS A 41 3.44 -11.63 6.52
CA LYS A 41 4.06 -10.31 6.68
C LYS A 41 4.90 -9.99 5.45
N PRO A 42 4.86 -8.76 4.93
CA PRO A 42 5.82 -8.33 3.92
C PRO A 42 7.22 -8.27 4.53
N SER A 43 8.19 -8.62 3.70
CA SER A 43 9.63 -8.45 3.93
C SER A 43 10.00 -6.98 4.14
N TYR A 44 11.23 -6.74 4.58
CA TYR A 44 11.73 -5.38 4.79
C TYR A 44 11.71 -4.54 3.50
N ALA A 45 12.11 -5.14 2.37
CA ALA A 45 12.10 -4.47 1.06
C ALA A 45 10.68 -4.09 0.63
N GLU A 46 9.73 -5.02 0.76
CA GLU A 46 8.32 -4.77 0.44
C GLU A 46 7.71 -3.70 1.36
N ARG A 47 8.07 -3.68 2.65
CA ARG A 47 7.65 -2.61 3.57
C ARG A 47 8.19 -1.25 3.17
N LYS A 48 9.45 -1.18 2.75
CA LYS A 48 10.07 0.07 2.29
C LYS A 48 9.37 0.58 1.03
N LEU A 49 9.13 -0.30 0.05
CA LEU A 49 8.43 0.03 -1.18
C LEU A 49 7.00 0.50 -0.91
N LEU A 50 6.26 -0.21 -0.05
CA LEU A 50 4.90 0.15 0.34
C LEU A 50 4.84 1.56 0.95
N ASN A 51 5.78 1.89 1.84
CA ASN A 51 5.86 3.23 2.43
C ASN A 51 6.18 4.30 1.39
N GLN A 52 7.05 4.02 0.42
CA GLN A 52 7.35 4.96 -0.68
C GLN A 52 6.11 5.23 -1.53
N ILE A 53 5.37 4.18 -1.91
CA ILE A 53 4.12 4.30 -2.66
C ILE A 53 3.11 5.13 -1.86
N TYR A 54 2.89 4.79 -0.59
CA TYR A 54 1.94 5.52 0.27
C TYR A 54 2.28 7.00 0.42
N ASN A 55 3.55 7.33 0.66
CA ASN A 55 3.98 8.72 0.78
C ASN A 55 3.83 9.48 -0.54
N GLY A 56 4.07 8.83 -1.69
CA GLY A 56 3.82 9.43 -3.00
C GLY A 56 2.37 9.86 -3.17
N TYR A 57 1.42 8.96 -2.91
CA TYR A 57 -0.01 9.28 -3.03
C TYR A 57 -0.49 10.31 -2.01
N LYS A 58 -0.01 10.23 -0.76
CA LYS A 58 -0.35 11.18 0.30
C LYS A 58 0.14 12.61 0.00
N ASN A 59 1.29 12.74 -0.63
CA ASN A 59 1.84 14.05 -1.00
C ASN A 59 1.08 14.66 -2.19
N VAL A 60 0.68 13.84 -3.17
CA VAL A 60 -0.14 14.28 -4.31
C VAL A 60 -1.53 14.76 -3.85
N SER A 61 -2.17 14.06 -2.90
CA SER A 61 -3.48 14.48 -2.38
C SER A 61 -3.42 15.81 -1.63
N LYS A 62 -2.31 16.11 -0.94
CA LYS A 62 -2.11 17.38 -0.22
C LYS A 62 -1.90 18.58 -1.14
N GLN A 63 -1.42 18.38 -2.36
CA GLN A 63 -1.17 19.46 -3.32
C GLN A 63 -2.42 19.89 -4.10
N LYS A 64 -3.52 19.12 -4.03
CA LYS A 64 -4.79 19.46 -4.68
C LYS A 64 -5.69 20.40 -3.86
N GLU A 65 -5.25 20.82 -2.67
CA GLU A 65 -6.00 21.72 -1.77
C GLU A 65 -5.42 23.15 -1.70
N THR A 66 -4.49 23.50 -2.59
CA THR A 66 -3.96 24.86 -2.81
C THR A 66 -4.18 25.27 -4.25
#